data_AF-A0A7W7K380-F1
#
_entry.id   AF-A0A7W7K380-F1
#
_cell.length_a   1.000
_cell.length_b   1.000
_cell.length_c   1.000
_cell.angle_alpha   90.00
_cell.angle_beta   90.00
_cell.angle_gamma   90.00
#
_symmetry.space_group_name_H-M   'P 1'
#
loop_
_entity.id
_entity.type
_entity.pdbx_description
1 polymer ?
#
loop_
_entity_poly.entity_id
_entity_poly.type
_entity_poly.pdbx_seq_one_letter_code
_entity_poly.pdbx_strand_id
1 'polypeptide(L)'
;MTLSLTVEDARTLWAAAAERALAAPGMTLADVLDTIGPREDPSIADCIAMLTAPAALPGCTLDGYEVLDPDMGLAPAQIIQLPTQPLLRAAHG
;
A
#
# COMPACT_ATOMS: atom_id res chain seq x y z
N MET A 1 10.75 16.87 -0.17
CA MET A 1 10.37 17.03 -1.59
C MET A 1 9.31 15.99 -1.88
N THR A 2 8.24 16.34 -2.56
CA THR A 2 7.09 15.45 -2.79
C THR A 2 6.79 15.40 -4.29
N LEU A 3 6.52 14.20 -4.81
CA LEU A 3 6.08 13.97 -6.18
C LEU A 3 4.62 13.52 -6.14
N SER A 4 3.78 14.08 -7.03
CA SER A 4 2.38 13.71 -7.16
C SER A 4 2.14 13.12 -8.55
N LEU A 5 1.41 12.01 -8.58
CA LEU A 5 1.11 11.25 -9.79
C LEU A 5 -0.41 11.16 -9.93
N THR A 6 -0.91 11.16 -11.17
CA THR A 6 -2.33 10.97 -11.49
C THR A 6 -2.45 9.80 -12.46
N VAL A 7 -3.34 8.86 -12.15
CA VAL A 7 -3.56 7.67 -12.98
C VAL A 7 -4.75 7.93 -13.89
N GLU A 8 -4.49 7.99 -15.19
CA GLU A 8 -5.53 8.20 -16.21
C GLU A 8 -6.16 6.88 -16.68
N ASP A 9 -5.40 5.79 -16.69
CA ASP A 9 -5.83 4.47 -17.14
C ASP A 9 -5.24 3.36 -16.26
N ALA A 10 -6.07 2.83 -15.37
CA ALA A 10 -5.72 1.73 -14.47
C ALA A 10 -5.34 0.43 -15.20
N ARG A 11 -5.94 0.15 -16.36
CA ARG A 11 -5.70 -1.08 -17.12
C ARG A 11 -4.35 -1.05 -17.81
N THR A 12 -3.97 0.11 -18.35
CA THR A 12 -2.65 0.34 -18.94
C THR A 12 -1.57 0.31 -17.86
N LEU A 13 -1.84 0.92 -16.70
CA LEU A 13 -0.96 0.86 -15.53
C LEU A 13 -0.71 -0.59 -15.07
N TRP A 14 -1.78 -1.36 -14.89
CA TRP A 14 -1.70 -2.76 -14.48
C TRP A 14 -0.88 -3.61 -15.47
N ALA A 15 -1.09 -3.42 -16.78
CA ALA A 15 -0.35 -4.17 -17.80
C ALA A 15 1.15 -3.90 -17.69
N ALA A 16 1.55 -2.63 -17.57
CA ALA A 16 2.96 -2.26 -17.40
C ALA A 16 3.55 -2.83 -16.10
N ALA A 17 2.81 -2.78 -14.99
CA ALA A 17 3.24 -3.33 -13.71
C ALA A 17 3.42 -4.86 -13.78
N ALA A 18 2.47 -5.56 -14.40
CA ALA A 18 2.51 -7.00 -14.61
C ALA A 18 3.70 -7.41 -15.50
N GLU A 19 3.95 -6.69 -16.59
CA GLU A 19 5.10 -6.93 -17.46
C GLU A 19 6.42 -6.78 -16.71
N ARG A 20 6.56 -5.74 -15.89
CA ARG A 20 7.75 -5.52 -15.06
C ARG A 20 7.94 -6.63 -14.03
N ALA A 21 6.85 -7.06 -13.37
CA ALA A 21 6.91 -8.12 -12.38
C ALA A 21 7.28 -9.48 -13.01
N LEU A 22 6.70 -9.81 -14.17
CA LEU A 22 7.01 -11.04 -14.91
C LEU A 22 8.41 -11.04 -15.53
N ALA A 23 9.02 -9.87 -15.76
CA ALA A 23 10.41 -9.77 -16.18
C ALA A 23 11.39 -10.17 -15.05
N ALA A 24 10.94 -10.20 -13.79
CA ALA A 24 11.76 -10.65 -12.67
C ALA A 24 11.90 -12.19 -12.68
N PRO A 25 13.13 -12.71 -12.50
CA PRO A 25 13.35 -14.15 -12.52
C PRO A 25 12.61 -14.83 -11.36
N GLY A 26 11.81 -15.85 -11.68
CA GLY A 26 11.07 -16.64 -10.70
C GLY A 26 9.69 -16.10 -10.35
N MET A 27 9.26 -14.97 -10.92
CA MET A 27 7.88 -14.48 -10.75
C MET A 27 6.90 -15.21 -11.66
N THR A 28 5.76 -15.61 -11.10
CA THR A 28 4.65 -16.20 -11.85
C THR A 28 3.48 -15.23 -11.96
N LEU A 29 2.55 -15.51 -12.87
CA LEU A 29 1.33 -14.71 -12.99
C LEU A 29 0.49 -14.74 -11.69
N ALA A 30 0.50 -15.85 -10.95
CA ALA A 30 -0.22 -15.93 -9.68
C ALA A 30 0.34 -14.94 -8.66
N ASP A 31 1.67 -14.88 -8.53
CA ASP A 31 2.33 -13.94 -7.62
C ASP A 31 2.05 -12.47 -8.01
N VAL A 32 1.98 -12.18 -9.31
CA VAL A 32 1.58 -10.86 -9.81
C VAL A 32 0.16 -10.52 -9.38
N LEU A 33 -0.80 -11.43 -9.59
CA LEU A 33 -2.19 -11.22 -9.20
C LEU A 33 -2.35 -11.07 -7.68
N ASP A 34 -1.58 -11.81 -6.89
CA ASP A 34 -1.56 -11.69 -5.43
C ASP A 34 -0.96 -10.35 -4.96
N THR A 35 -0.04 -9.77 -5.74
CA THR A 35 0.64 -8.51 -5.39
C THR A 35 -0.13 -7.27 -5.85
N ILE A 36 -0.52 -7.21 -7.12
CA ILE A 36 -1.12 -6.00 -7.73
C ILE A 36 -2.61 -6.15 -8.01
N GLY A 37 -3.23 -7.26 -7.60
CA GLY A 37 -4.65 -7.55 -7.82
C GLY A 37 -5.00 -7.99 -9.25
N PRO A 38 -6.26 -8.40 -9.47
CA PRO A 38 -6.76 -8.77 -10.78
C PRO A 38 -6.87 -7.56 -11.72
N ARG A 39 -6.91 -7.81 -13.03
CA ARG A 39 -6.97 -6.74 -14.03
C ARG A 39 -8.28 -5.95 -13.99
N GLU A 40 -9.37 -6.60 -13.56
CA GLU A 40 -10.70 -6.00 -13.43
C GLU A 40 -10.79 -5.04 -12.23
N ASP A 41 -9.98 -5.28 -11.20
CA ASP A 41 -9.94 -4.49 -9.96
C ASP A 41 -8.49 -4.41 -9.44
N PRO A 42 -7.64 -3.62 -10.12
CA PRO A 42 -6.20 -3.57 -9.82
C PRO A 42 -5.91 -2.72 -8.59
N SER A 43 -4.92 -3.14 -7.79
CA SER A 43 -4.36 -2.30 -6.74
C SER A 43 -3.48 -1.22 -7.35
N ILE A 44 -3.98 0.01 -7.41
CA ILE A 44 -3.29 1.15 -8.02
C ILE A 44 -1.99 1.47 -7.28
N ALA A 45 -2.04 1.47 -5.95
CA ALA A 45 -0.88 1.73 -5.11
C ALA A 45 0.25 0.71 -5.37
N ASP A 46 -0.08 -0.58 -5.41
CA ASP A 46 0.92 -1.63 -5.66
C ASP A 46 1.44 -1.60 -7.10
N CYS A 47 0.59 -1.28 -8.08
CA CYS A 47 1.02 -1.07 -9.46
C CYS A 47 2.05 0.07 -9.58
N ILE A 48 1.78 1.21 -8.93
CA ILE A 48 2.71 2.35 -8.91
C ILE A 48 3.98 1.96 -8.15
N ALA A 49 3.86 1.28 -7.01
CA ALA A 49 5.00 0.80 -6.24
C ALA A 49 5.92 -0.08 -7.08
N MET A 50 5.36 -1.05 -7.81
CA MET A 50 6.09 -1.94 -8.68
C MET A 50 6.87 -1.17 -9.76
N LEU A 51 6.24 -0.17 -10.38
CA LEU A 51 6.81 0.58 -11.51
C LEU A 51 7.80 1.66 -11.10
N THR A 52 7.55 2.34 -9.98
CA THR A 52 8.26 3.56 -9.58
C THR A 52 9.23 3.37 -8.43
N ALA A 53 9.35 2.13 -7.90
CA ALA A 53 10.39 1.76 -6.95
C ALA A 53 11.74 2.35 -7.40
N PRO A 54 12.29 3.33 -6.64
CA PRO A 54 13.42 4.09 -7.12
C PRO A 54 14.67 3.22 -7.15
N ALA A 55 15.32 3.18 -8.32
CA ALA A 55 16.69 2.70 -8.39
C ALA A 55 17.58 3.64 -7.56
N ALA A 56 18.70 3.11 -7.05
CA ALA A 56 19.68 3.92 -6.32
C ALA A 56 20.13 5.11 -7.20
N LEU A 57 19.69 6.31 -6.83
CA LEU A 57 20.06 7.53 -7.54
C LEU A 57 21.49 7.92 -7.14
N PRO A 58 22.41 8.16 -8.09
CA PRO A 58 23.78 8.49 -7.76
C PRO A 58 23.84 9.79 -6.94
N GLY A 59 24.50 9.73 -5.79
CA GLY A 59 24.58 10.85 -4.84
C GLY A 59 23.41 10.95 -3.84
N CYS A 60 22.42 10.04 -3.92
CA CYS A 60 21.30 9.98 -3.00
C CYS A 60 21.30 8.64 -2.25
N THR A 61 20.92 8.69 -0.97
CA THR A 61 20.57 7.49 -0.20
C THR A 61 19.06 7.40 -0.08
N LEU A 62 18.49 6.24 -0.43
CA LEU A 62 17.06 5.99 -0.26
C LEU A 62 16.81 5.63 1.21
N ASP A 63 16.18 6.55 1.95
CA ASP A 63 15.81 6.35 3.36
C ASP A 63 14.46 5.63 3.51
N GLY A 64 13.52 5.91 2.60
CA GLY A 64 12.21 5.28 2.56
C GLY A 64 11.47 5.54 1.26
N TYR A 65 10.49 4.69 0.96
CA TYR A 65 9.64 4.78 -0.21
C TYR A 65 8.23 4.30 0.17
N GLU A 66 7.22 5.14 -0.07
CA GLU A 66 5.83 4.85 0.24
C GLU A 66 4.93 5.39 -0.87
N VAL A 67 3.93 4.61 -1.28
CA VAL A 67 2.87 5.02 -2.20
C VAL A 67 1.58 5.10 -1.41
N LEU A 68 1.00 6.30 -1.37
CA LEU A 68 -0.24 6.57 -0.64
C LEU A 68 -1.35 6.85 -1.65
N ASP A 69 -2.45 6.12 -1.50
CA ASP A 69 -3.68 6.46 -2.18
C ASP A 69 -4.39 7.57 -1.38
N PRO A 70 -4.71 8.73 -1.97
CA PRO A 70 -5.27 9.85 -1.22
C PRO A 70 -6.66 9.55 -0.66
N ASP A 71 -7.37 8.55 -1.21
CA ASP A 71 -8.68 8.10 -0.74
C ASP A 71 -8.60 6.99 0.32
N MET A 72 -7.45 6.29 0.43
CA MET A 72 -7.09 5.55 1.64
C MET A 72 -6.74 6.55 2.73
N GLY A 73 -7.76 7.25 3.21
CA GLY A 73 -7.69 8.04 4.41
C GLY A 73 -7.05 7.17 5.48
N LEU A 74 -5.91 7.60 5.98
CA LEU A 74 -5.48 7.29 7.33
C LEU A 74 -6.71 7.52 8.20
N ALA A 75 -7.45 6.45 8.52
CA ALA A 75 -8.46 6.55 9.56
C ALA A 75 -7.65 7.01 10.77
N PRO A 76 -7.87 8.24 11.30
CA PRO A 76 -7.12 8.69 12.45
C PRO A 76 -7.32 7.61 13.50
N ALA A 77 -6.20 7.03 13.96
CA ALA A 77 -6.16 5.88 14.86
C ALA A 77 -7.36 5.93 15.79
N GLN A 78 -8.36 5.07 15.58
CA GLN A 78 -9.53 5.08 16.42
C GLN A 78 -9.05 4.67 17.81
N ILE A 79 -8.90 5.67 18.68
CA ILE A 79 -8.59 5.48 20.08
C ILE A 79 -9.70 4.60 20.61
N ILE A 80 -9.41 3.30 20.76
CA ILE A 80 -10.32 2.36 21.40
C ILE A 80 -10.47 2.86 22.85
N GLN A 81 -11.52 3.61 23.13
CA GLN A 81 -11.88 4.03 24.47
C GLN A 81 -12.30 2.77 25.24
N LEU A 82 -11.40 2.24 26.07
CA LEU A 82 -11.72 1.15 26.98
C LEU A 82 -12.80 1.65 27.96
N PRO A 83 -13.98 1.00 28.05
CA PRO A 83 -14.99 1.41 29.02
C PRO A 83 -14.41 1.27 30.42
N THR A 84 -14.23 2.40 31.10
CA THR A 84 -13.75 2.43 32.48
C THR A 84 -14.88 1.95 33.38
N GLN A 85 -14.97 0.64 33.60
CA GLN A 85 -15.92 0.10 34.56
C GLN A 85 -15.49 0.51 35.98
N PRO A 86 -16.36 1.12 36.80
CA PRO A 86 -16.05 1.35 38.20
C PRO A 86 -15.94 -0.01 38.90
N LEU A 87 -14.80 -0.26 39.54
CA LEU A 87 -14.60 -1.39 40.45
C LEU A 87 -15.66 -1.32 41.55
N LEU A 88 -16.69 -2.15 41.45
CA LEU A 88 -17.70 -2.32 42.48
C LEU A 88 -17.00 -2.88 43.72
N ARG A 89 -16.74 -2.01 44.71
CA ARG A 89 -16.12 -2.39 45.96
C ARG A 89 -17.14 -3.20 46.76
N ALA A 90 -16.93 -4.51 46.85
CA ALA A 90 -17.73 -5.39 47.68
C ALA A 90 -17.72 -4.89 49.14
N ALA A 91 -18.89 -4.53 49.66
CA ALA A 91 -19.11 -4.37 51.09
C ALA A 91 -19.77 -5.67 51.58
N HIS A 92 -19.01 -6.51 52.27
CA HIS A 92 -19.56 -7.56 53.12
C HIS A 92 -19.84 -6.95 54.49
N GLY A 93 -21.13 -6.86 54.84
CA GLY A 93 -21.62 -6.79 56.20
C GLY A 93 -22.12 -8.15 56.65
#